data_AF-X1H949-F1
#
_entry.id   AF-X1H949-F1
#
_cell.length_a   1.000
_cell.length_b   1.000
_cell.length_c   1.000
_cell.angle_alpha   90.00
_cell.angle_beta   90.00
_cell.angle_gamma   90.00
#
_symmetry.space_group_name_H-M   'P 1'
#
loop_
_entity.id
_entity.type
_entity.pdbx_description
1 polymer ?
#
loop_
_entity_poly.entity_id
_entity_poly.type
_entity_poly.pdbx_seq_one_letter_code
_entity_poly.pdbx_strand_id
1 'polypeptide(L)' 'DLDLLVIVKSSKRPRYQRAREIRKHLWGITDIPKDILVYTQEEIAEWKEVKEAFIMSIMRRGRVIYENKE' A
#
# COMPACT_ATOMS: atom_id res chain seq x y z
N ASP A 1 0.63 0.56 16.44
CA ASP A 1 -0.08 0.68 15.15
C ASP A 1 0.91 0.42 14.02
N LEU A 2 0.44 -0.22 12.95
CA LEU A 2 1.26 -0.62 11.81
C LEU A 2 0.61 -0.14 10.52
N ASP A 3 1.16 0.92 9.94
CA ASP A 3 0.74 1.43 8.62
C ASP A 3 1.54 0.76 7.51
N LEU A 4 0.84 0.11 6.57
CA LEU A 4 1.45 -0.55 5.43
C LEU A 4 0.93 0.06 4.12
N LEU A 5 1.86 0.53 3.30
CA LEU A 5 1.61 0.79 1.89
C LEU A 5 2.09 -0.41 1.08
N VAL A 6 1.18 -1.05 0.36
CA VAL A 6 1.48 -2.13 -0.58
C VAL A 6 1.26 -1.60 -2.00
N ILE A 7 2.32 -1.67 -2.81
CA ILE A 7 2.28 -1.29 -4.21
C ILE A 7 2.32 -2.56 -5.06
N VAL A 8 1.28 -2.79 -5.85
CA VAL A 8 1.19 -3.92 -6.78
C VAL A 8 1.44 -3.45 -8.21
N LYS A 9 1.93 -4.34 -9.08
CA LYS A 9 2.23 -3.99 -10.48
C LYS A 9 0.97 -3.48 -11.21
N SER A 10 -0.10 -4.26 -11.20
CA SER A 10 -1.41 -3.89 -11.75
C SER A 10 -2.53 -4.69 -11.08
N SER A 11 -3.78 -4.21 -11.18
CA SER A 11 -4.95 -4.94 -10.70
C SER A 11 -6.25 -4.40 -11.31
N LYS A 12 -7.13 -5.30 -11.77
CA LYS A 12 -8.50 -4.96 -12.20
C LYS A 12 -9.49 -4.79 -11.04
N ARG A 13 -9.12 -5.22 -9.83
CA ARG A 13 -9.96 -5.08 -8.64
C ARG A 13 -9.91 -3.65 -8.11
N PRO A 14 -11.04 -3.09 -7.65
CA PRO A 14 -11.07 -1.79 -6.98
C PRO A 14 -10.28 -1.83 -5.66
N ARG A 15 -9.76 -0.67 -5.26
CA ARG A 15 -8.88 -0.48 -4.09
C ARG A 15 -9.35 -1.20 -2.82
N TYR A 16 -10.63 -1.09 -2.48
CA TYR A 16 -11.17 -1.68 -1.25
C TYR A 16 -11.11 -3.22 -1.25
N GLN A 17 -11.24 -3.86 -2.43
CA GLN A 17 -11.16 -5.31 -2.55
C GLN A 17 -9.73 -5.80 -2.39
N ARG A 18 -8.76 -5.08 -2.97
CA ARG A 18 -7.32 -5.38 -2.82
C ARG A 18 -6.91 -5.30 -1.36
N ALA A 19 -7.29 -4.22 -0.67
CA ALA A 19 -6.98 -4.06 0.75
C ALA A 19 -7.64 -5.14 1.63
N ARG A 20 -8.87 -5.56 1.29
CA ARG A 20 -9.57 -6.66 2.00
C ARG A 20 -8.84 -7.99 1.84
N GLU A 21 -8.33 -8.30 0.66
CA GLU A 21 -7.57 -9.52 0.40
C GLU A 21 -6.28 -9.56 1.21
N ILE A 22 -5.49 -8.48 1.21
CA ILE A 22 -4.26 -8.40 2.02
C ILE A 22 -4.58 -8.53 3.52
N ARG A 23 -5.64 -7.87 4.01
CA ARG A 23 -6.09 -8.02 5.40
C ARG A 23 -6.39 -9.47 5.79
N LYS A 24 -6.96 -10.27 4.88
CA LYS A 24 -7.21 -11.70 5.13
C LYS A 24 -5.90 -12.48 5.29
N HIS A 25 -4.89 -12.20 4.48
CA HIS A 25 -3.59 -12.87 4.56
C HIS A 25 -2.78 -12.46 5.79
N LEU A 26 -2.97 -11.23 6.29
CA LEU A 26 -2.31 -10.75 7.51
C LEU A 26 -3.07 -11.11 8.80
N TRP A 27 -4.20 -11.82 8.68
CA TRP A 27 -4.99 -12.24 9.83
C TRP A 27 -4.21 -13.27 10.66
N GLY A 28 -4.13 -13.07 11.98
CA GLY A 28 -3.45 -13.99 12.91
C GLY A 28 -1.91 -13.91 12.90
N ILE A 29 -1.29 -13.06 12.06
CA ILE A 29 0.16 -12.86 12.08
C ILE A 29 0.60 -11.99 13.27
N THR A 30 -0.21 -10.99 13.62
CA THR A 30 0.06 -10.08 14.74
C THR A 30 -1.24 -9.46 15.25
N ASP A 31 -1.31 -9.24 16.56
CA ASP A 31 -2.44 -8.58 17.24
C ASP A 31 -2.36 -7.05 17.19
N ILE A 32 -1.30 -6.49 16.60
CA ILE A 32 -1.14 -5.05 16.48
C ILE A 32 -2.18 -4.49 15.48
N PRO A 33 -2.86 -3.37 15.81
CA PRO A 33 -3.73 -2.65 14.89
C PRO A 33 -2.96 -2.23 13.63
N LYS A 34 -3.57 -2.45 12.46
CA LYS A 34 -2.90 -2.30 11.17
C LYS A 34 -3.78 -1.63 10.14
N ASP A 35 -3.24 -0.59 9.52
CA ASP A 35 -3.86 0.16 8.43
C ASP A 35 -3.14 -0.16 7.13
N ILE A 36 -3.88 -0.67 6.15
CA ILE A 36 -3.30 -1.20 4.89
C ILE A 36 -3.89 -0.44 3.72
N LEU A 37 -3.00 0.27 3.01
CA LEU A 37 -3.27 0.93 1.75
C LEU A 37 -2.69 0.11 0.60
N VAL A 38 -3.48 -0.11 -0.45
CA VAL A 38 -3.07 -0.92 -1.60
C VAL A 38 -3.28 -0.17 -2.91
N TYR A 39 -2.18 0.15 -3.58
CA TYR A 39 -2.18 0.92 -4.82
C TYR A 39 -1.51 0.16 -5.96
N THR A 40 -1.93 0.43 -7.19
CA THR A 40 -1.17 0.01 -8.37
C THR A 40 -0.04 0.98 -8.66
N GLN A 41 0.96 0.56 -9.43
CA GLN A 41 2.01 1.46 -9.89
C GLN A 41 1.45 2.63 -10.71
N GLU A 42 0.41 2.38 -11.52
CA GLU A 42 -0.27 3.42 -12.30
C GLU A 42 -0.93 4.45 -11.39
N GLU A 43 -1.70 4.00 -10.39
CA GLU A 43 -2.33 4.90 -9.42
C GLU A 43 -1.26 5.74 -8.70
N ILE A 44 -0.16 5.14 -8.24
CA ILE A 44 0.96 5.88 -7.62
C ILE A 44 1.56 6.93 -8.56
N ALA A 45 1.69 6.61 -9.85
CA ALA A 45 2.22 7.53 -10.85
C ALA A 45 1.31 8.75 -11.02
N GLU A 46 -0.02 8.59 -10.99
CA GLU A 46 -0.98 9.70 -11.03
C GLU A 46 -0.81 10.66 -9.84
N TRP A 47 -0.47 10.14 -8.66
CA TRP A 47 -0.24 10.96 -7.46
C TRP A 47 1.11 11.69 -7.44
N LYS A 48 2.05 11.38 -8.35
CA LYS A 48 3.38 12.03 -8.35
C LYS A 48 3.31 13.54 -8.49
N GLU A 49 2.29 14.05 -9.17
CA GLU A 49 2.10 15.49 -9.37
C GLU A 49 1.40 16.17 -8.19
N VAL A 50 0.76 15.40 -7.30
CA VAL A 50 0.05 15.90 -6.12
C VAL A 50 0.94 15.75 -4.88
N LYS A 51 1.80 16.75 -4.64
CA LYS A 51 2.83 16.72 -3.59
C LYS A 51 2.25 16.60 -2.17
N GLU A 52 1.05 17.10 -1.95
CA GLU A 52 0.32 17.09 -0.68
C GLU A 52 -0.40 15.77 -0.42
N ALA A 53 -0.37 14.82 -1.37
CA ALA A 53 -1.01 13.52 -1.19
C ALA A 53 -0.35 12.72 -0.05
N PHE A 54 -1.19 12.10 0.78
CA PHE A 54 -0.74 11.27 1.91
C PHE A 54 0.27 10.19 1.47
N ILE A 55 0.06 9.58 0.30
CA ILE A 55 0.95 8.59 -0.31
C ILE A 55 2.36 9.14 -0.52
N MET A 56 2.51 10.37 -1.01
CA MET A 56 3.82 10.98 -1.24
C MET A 56 4.58 11.18 0.07
N SER A 57 3.85 11.43 1.16
CA SER A 57 4.41 11.48 2.51
C SER A 57 4.99 10.14 2.96
N ILE A 58 4.30 9.03 2.67
CA ILE A 58 4.78 7.67 2.94
C ILE A 58 5.98 7.35 2.05
N MET A 59 5.93 7.68 0.75
CA MET A 59 7.05 7.45 -0.17
C MET A 59 8.34 8.16 0.27
N ARG A 60 8.22 9.35 0.89
CA ARG A 60 9.38 10.12 1.36
C ARG A 60 9.92 9.67 2.72
N ARG A 61 9.05 9.27 3.64
CA ARG A 61 9.41 9.02 5.06
C ARG A 61 9.33 7.56 5.48
N GLY A 62 8.63 6.75 4.70
CA GLY A 62 8.43 5.33 4.96
C GLY A 62 9.71 4.54 4.77
N ARG A 63 9.73 3.34 5.36
CA ARG A 63 10.81 2.38 5.21
C ARG A 63 10.38 1.26 4.27
N VAL A 64 11.18 0.99 3.24
CA VAL A 64 10.98 -0.18 2.39
C VAL A 64 11.32 -1.44 3.20
N ILE A 65 10.34 -2.33 3.36
CA ILE A 65 10.50 -3.63 4.02
C ILE A 65 10.59 -4.79 3.02
N TYR A 66 10.10 -4.57 1.80
CA TYR A 66 10.12 -5.54 0.71
C TYR A 66 10.03 -4.80 -0.63
N GLU A 67 10.78 -5.26 -1.63
CA GLU A 67 10.71 -4.81 -3.01
C GLU A 67 10.99 -6.01 -3.92
N ASN A 68 10.12 -6.25 -4.90
CA ASN A 68 10.42 -7.18 -5.98
C ASN A 68 11.09 -6.39 -7.13
N LYS A 69 12.34 -6.73 -7.45
CA LYS A 69 13.13 -6.08 -8.50
C LYS A 69 13.00 -6.73 -9.89
N GLU A 70 12.20 -7.80 -9.98
CA GLU A 70 11.95 -8.56 -11.22
C GLU A 70 10.83 -7.98 -12.09
#